data_AF-K1QXP7-F1
#
_entry.id   AF-K1QXP7-F1
#
_cell.length_a   1.000
_cell.length_b   1.000
_cell.length_c   1.000
_cell.angle_alpha   90.00
_cell.angle_beta   90.00
_cell.angle_gamma   90.00
#
_symmetry.space_group_name_H-M   'P 1'
#
loop_
_entity.id
_entity.type
_entity.pdbx_description
1 polymer ?
#
loop_
_entity_poly.entity_id
_entity_poly.type
_entity_poly.pdbx_seq_one_letter_code
_entity_poly.pdbx_strand_id
1 'polypeptide(L)'
;MYWRKMVLGENWSHAGSDTRKGKIETKDRGVPALLLNLREILASAPKGTKDGIRVRNECWEFNILQVLVLVLKQDFSIVDGDWQTAAALAAILSVGVSMVATVTDIRRPQYGIRNNGTSPQNPSMQQDIDKKLKFSIMDELIYKLSVNTDATIASAATKCVLKICDIHKPMIDVVCSRYKSRFARAATVIQTIWRGFIARKKLQKANKAFSKFQNTYRRKQRIMEKRKEEAKVAMELERRLKLNRQKIMREFKEKQLHTIEILPAAHVEKYMQNEQIQAAVKIQRIWRGHNCRQSIDQRKVLIQRYKAAIILQRGVRKWLEKVRKKRERFQFTIKPPGLTENRRVELQQKITQYREENPPQYSKREDLEKVHKKAAEMLQRHYVTLKSTREKHAHREALLARLDTDSELLSLAPPLKDAREKDIEMYSSNLLPIATKARTDHIETLRLLRQPWWKKLRDDLQDQEYEEEDYILF
;
A
#
# COMPACT_ATOMS: atom_id res chain seq x y z
N MET A 1 -19.40 -33.58 38.01
CA MET A 1 -19.08 -35.03 37.91
C MET A 1 -18.82 -35.47 36.47
N TYR A 2 -19.63 -35.05 35.49
CA TYR A 2 -19.43 -35.41 34.08
C TYR A 2 -18.08 -34.95 33.48
N TRP A 3 -17.66 -33.70 33.77
CA TRP A 3 -16.41 -33.16 33.22
C TRP A 3 -15.12 -33.68 33.91
N ARG A 4 -15.25 -34.22 35.14
CA ARG A 4 -14.15 -34.82 35.92
C ARG A 4 -13.57 -36.07 35.23
N LYS A 5 -14.43 -36.89 34.60
CA LYS A 5 -14.02 -38.10 33.88
C LYS A 5 -13.54 -37.82 32.46
N MET A 6 -14.01 -36.74 31.85
CA MET A 6 -13.83 -36.50 30.42
C MET A 6 -12.50 -35.77 30.10
N VAL A 7 -11.92 -35.03 31.04
CA VAL A 7 -10.73 -34.20 30.76
C VAL A 7 -9.54 -34.44 31.70
N LEU A 8 -9.73 -34.96 32.92
CA LEU A 8 -8.64 -35.02 33.90
C LEU A 8 -8.00 -36.41 34.10
N GLY A 9 -8.59 -37.51 33.61
CA GLY A 9 -8.08 -38.86 33.87
C GLY A 9 -8.01 -39.19 35.38
N GLU A 10 -7.88 -40.47 35.74
CA GLU A 10 -7.90 -40.90 37.15
C GLU A 10 -6.65 -40.49 37.98
N ASN A 11 -5.73 -39.73 37.39
CA ASN A 11 -4.43 -39.41 38.01
C ASN A 11 -4.40 -38.10 38.82
N TRP A 12 -5.47 -37.31 38.85
CA TRP A 12 -5.51 -36.02 39.59
C TRP A 12 -5.97 -36.16 41.05
N SER A 13 -5.56 -37.23 41.73
CA SER A 13 -5.99 -37.57 43.10
C SER A 13 -4.96 -37.26 44.18
N HIS A 14 -3.77 -36.72 43.84
CA HIS A 14 -2.68 -36.50 44.81
C HIS A 14 -2.15 -35.06 44.91
N ALA A 15 -2.71 -34.09 44.19
CA ALA A 15 -2.24 -32.69 44.23
C ALA A 15 -2.88 -31.83 45.33
N GLY A 16 -3.75 -32.41 46.17
CA GLY A 16 -4.60 -31.67 47.11
C GLY A 16 -4.02 -31.38 48.50
N SER A 17 -2.84 -31.91 48.85
CA SER A 17 -2.35 -31.86 50.24
C SER A 17 -1.21 -30.87 50.53
N ASP A 18 -0.65 -30.18 49.54
CA ASP A 18 0.64 -29.48 49.73
C ASP A 18 0.65 -27.98 49.39
N THR A 19 -0.47 -27.27 49.61
CA THR A 19 -0.53 -25.80 49.47
C THR A 19 -0.30 -25.05 50.79
N ARG A 20 0.62 -25.52 51.64
CA ARG A 20 1.15 -24.73 52.75
C ARG A 20 2.68 -24.76 52.73
N LYS A 21 3.25 -23.68 52.20
CA LYS A 21 4.67 -23.31 52.12
C LYS A 21 5.40 -23.90 50.90
N GLY A 22 5.91 -23.00 50.05
CA GLY A 22 6.95 -23.31 49.07
C GLY A 22 6.70 -22.70 47.70
N LYS A 23 7.65 -21.91 47.22
CA LYS A 23 7.78 -21.54 45.79
C LYS A 23 7.84 -22.84 44.97
N ILE A 24 6.79 -23.17 44.24
CA ILE A 24 6.84 -24.23 43.23
C ILE A 24 6.68 -23.55 41.87
N GLU A 25 7.81 -23.33 41.20
CA GLU A 25 7.83 -23.10 39.76
C GLU A 25 7.41 -24.41 39.10
N THR A 26 6.26 -24.41 38.42
CA THR A 26 5.72 -25.61 37.77
C THR A 26 6.54 -25.95 36.52
N LYS A 27 7.66 -26.66 36.66
CA LYS A 27 8.52 -27.12 35.54
C LYS A 27 7.86 -28.13 34.58
N ASP A 28 6.56 -28.33 34.70
CA ASP A 28 5.84 -29.40 34.05
C ASP A 28 5.33 -28.98 32.67
N ARG A 29 5.92 -29.57 31.63
CA ARG A 29 5.80 -29.16 30.22
C ARG A 29 4.40 -29.37 29.64
N GLY A 30 3.60 -30.25 30.25
CA GLY A 30 2.21 -30.51 29.83
C GLY A 30 1.18 -29.50 30.34
N VAL A 31 1.53 -28.70 31.36
CA VAL A 31 0.59 -27.76 32.00
C VAL A 31 0.12 -26.65 31.03
N PRO A 32 0.98 -26.02 30.22
CA PRO A 32 0.55 -25.07 29.18
C PRO A 32 -0.49 -25.66 28.21
N ALA A 33 -0.28 -26.90 27.74
CA ALA A 33 -1.19 -27.56 26.81
C ALA A 33 -2.56 -27.88 27.45
N LEU A 34 -2.56 -28.38 28.69
CA LEU A 34 -3.79 -28.62 29.46
C LEU A 34 -4.55 -27.32 29.75
N LEU A 35 -3.83 -26.22 29.99
CA LEU A 35 -4.43 -24.89 30.18
C LEU A 35 -4.97 -24.29 28.88
N LEU A 36 -4.49 -24.72 27.70
CA LEU A 36 -5.08 -24.31 26.43
C LEU A 36 -6.42 -25.00 26.17
N ASN A 37 -6.60 -26.25 26.61
CA ASN A 37 -7.87 -26.96 26.47
C ASN A 37 -9.00 -26.23 27.21
N LEU A 38 -8.70 -25.56 28.33
CA LEU A 38 -9.64 -24.68 29.05
C LEU A 38 -10.27 -23.62 28.14
N ARG A 39 -9.60 -23.16 27.08
CA ARG A 39 -10.14 -22.18 26.13
C ARG A 39 -11.45 -22.62 25.49
N GLU A 40 -11.57 -23.89 25.12
CA GLU A 40 -12.74 -24.43 24.42
C GLU A 40 -13.95 -24.54 25.36
N ILE A 41 -13.72 -24.94 26.61
CA ILE A 41 -14.77 -25.03 27.63
C ILE A 41 -15.28 -23.65 27.99
N LEU A 42 -14.36 -22.68 28.13
CA LEU A 42 -14.73 -21.29 28.41
C LEU A 42 -15.48 -20.63 27.24
N ALA A 43 -15.27 -21.09 26.01
CA ALA A 43 -16.04 -20.67 24.84
C ALA A 43 -17.44 -21.31 24.80
N SER A 44 -17.56 -22.57 25.22
CA SER A 44 -18.84 -23.31 25.27
C SER A 44 -19.81 -22.84 26.37
N ALA A 45 -19.30 -22.12 27.38
CA ALA A 45 -20.07 -21.68 28.55
C ALA A 45 -20.17 -20.15 28.66
N PRO A 46 -21.11 -19.50 27.95
CA PRO A 46 -21.23 -18.04 27.89
C PRO A 46 -21.60 -17.39 29.24
N LYS A 47 -21.47 -16.07 29.29
CA LYS A 47 -21.73 -15.27 30.51
C LYS A 47 -23.22 -15.33 30.88
N GLY A 48 -23.52 -15.66 32.14
CA GLY A 48 -24.89 -15.65 32.70
C GLY A 48 -25.65 -16.98 32.71
N THR A 49 -25.21 -18.04 32.02
CA THR A 49 -25.82 -19.37 32.12
C THR A 49 -25.42 -20.10 33.41
N LYS A 50 -26.29 -20.99 33.92
CA LYS A 50 -26.05 -21.78 35.14
C LYS A 50 -24.77 -22.61 35.06
N ASP A 51 -24.51 -23.20 33.89
CA ASP A 51 -23.28 -23.97 33.64
C ASP A 51 -22.04 -23.08 33.59
N GLY A 52 -22.14 -21.88 33.03
CA GLY A 52 -21.06 -20.91 33.04
C GLY A 52 -20.72 -20.40 34.44
N ILE A 53 -21.70 -20.24 35.33
CA ILE A 53 -21.47 -19.86 36.74
C ILE A 53 -20.78 -21.01 37.49
N ARG A 54 -21.19 -22.26 37.24
CA ARG A 54 -20.59 -23.44 37.86
C ARG A 54 -19.13 -23.63 37.47
N VAL A 55 -18.82 -23.58 36.17
CA VAL A 55 -17.44 -23.68 35.65
C VAL A 55 -16.56 -22.55 36.20
N ARG A 56 -17.11 -21.34 36.34
CA ARG A 56 -16.38 -20.19 36.92
C ARG A 56 -16.05 -20.36 38.41
N ASN A 57 -16.96 -20.94 39.19
CA ASN A 57 -16.71 -21.25 40.60
C ASN A 57 -15.68 -22.37 40.76
N GLU A 58 -15.74 -23.41 39.91
CA GLU A 58 -14.75 -24.49 39.91
C GLU A 58 -13.34 -23.96 39.53
N CYS A 59 -13.22 -23.08 38.53
CA CYS A 59 -11.93 -22.44 38.20
C CYS A 59 -11.32 -21.63 39.36
N TRP A 60 -12.16 -21.07 40.24
CA TRP A 60 -11.74 -20.33 41.42
C TRP A 60 -11.32 -21.27 42.55
N GLU A 61 -12.11 -22.31 42.84
CA GLU A 61 -11.79 -23.32 43.87
C GLU A 61 -10.47 -24.05 43.58
N PHE A 62 -10.13 -24.25 42.30
CA PHE A 62 -8.87 -24.88 41.88
C PHE A 62 -7.70 -23.89 41.65
N ASN A 63 -7.82 -22.61 42.01
CA ASN A 63 -6.76 -21.60 41.87
C ASN A 63 -6.15 -21.47 40.46
N ILE A 64 -6.91 -21.78 39.42
CA ILE A 64 -6.43 -21.87 38.03
C ILE A 64 -5.85 -20.53 37.55
N LEU A 65 -6.37 -19.41 38.03
CA LEU A 65 -5.86 -18.07 37.71
C LEU A 65 -4.44 -17.84 38.23
N GLN A 66 -4.12 -18.33 39.42
CA GLN A 66 -2.78 -18.21 39.99
C GLN A 66 -1.79 -19.13 39.26
N VAL A 67 -2.24 -20.31 38.84
CA VAL A 67 -1.47 -21.23 37.99
C VAL A 67 -1.20 -20.61 36.61
N LEU A 68 -2.18 -19.96 35.97
CA LEU A 68 -1.98 -19.25 34.70
C LEU A 68 -0.94 -18.12 34.83
N VAL A 69 -0.94 -17.37 35.94
CA VAL A 69 0.06 -16.33 36.20
C VAL A 69 1.46 -16.93 36.44
N LEU A 70 1.55 -18.04 37.15
CA LEU A 70 2.82 -18.75 37.38
C LEU A 70 3.38 -19.33 36.08
N VAL A 71 2.53 -19.90 35.23
CA VAL A 71 2.94 -20.42 33.91
C VAL A 71 3.35 -19.28 32.98
N LEU A 72 2.65 -18.14 33.00
CA LEU A 72 3.02 -16.97 32.21
C LEU A 72 4.34 -16.30 32.63
N LYS A 73 4.86 -16.62 33.82
CA LYS A 73 6.19 -16.21 34.30
C LYS A 73 7.33 -17.11 33.83
N GLN A 74 7.02 -18.24 33.19
CA GLN A 74 8.03 -19.14 32.66
C GLN A 74 8.66 -18.61 31.38
N ASP A 75 9.81 -19.18 31.04
CA ASP A 75 10.46 -18.97 29.75
C ASP A 75 9.80 -19.88 28.70
N PHE A 76 9.11 -19.27 27.74
CA PHE A 76 8.35 -19.96 26.71
C PHE A 76 9.19 -20.36 25.48
N SER A 77 10.51 -20.09 25.51
CA SER A 77 11.43 -20.62 24.51
C SER A 77 11.59 -22.14 24.55
N ILE A 78 11.11 -22.79 25.63
CA ILE A 78 11.25 -24.24 25.89
C ILE A 78 9.90 -24.97 25.74
N VAL A 79 8.81 -24.26 25.41
CA VAL A 79 7.43 -24.77 25.37
C VAL A 79 6.96 -24.90 23.92
N ASP A 80 6.26 -25.99 23.59
CA ASP A 80 5.71 -26.22 22.24
C ASP A 80 4.76 -25.08 21.83
N GLY A 81 5.00 -24.50 20.64
CA GLY A 81 4.29 -23.32 20.14
C GLY A 81 4.87 -21.98 20.60
N ASP A 82 6.05 -21.98 21.24
CA ASP A 82 6.84 -20.81 21.62
C ASP A 82 5.99 -19.71 22.31
N TRP A 83 6.29 -18.45 22.01
CA TRP A 83 5.58 -17.27 22.50
C TRP A 83 4.12 -17.18 22.01
N GLN A 84 3.69 -17.99 21.04
CA GLN A 84 2.28 -18.07 20.61
C GLN A 84 1.43 -18.78 21.65
N THR A 85 1.97 -19.83 22.28
CA THR A 85 1.35 -20.53 23.42
C THR A 85 1.21 -19.59 24.62
N ALA A 86 2.23 -18.78 24.90
CA ALA A 86 2.16 -17.73 25.91
C ALA A 86 1.06 -16.69 25.60
N ALA A 87 0.90 -16.30 24.34
CA ALA A 87 -0.13 -15.35 23.91
C ALA A 87 -1.55 -15.93 24.04
N ALA A 88 -1.73 -17.21 23.72
CA ALA A 88 -2.99 -17.92 23.88
C ALA A 88 -3.36 -18.08 25.37
N LEU A 89 -2.40 -18.42 26.24
CA LEU A 89 -2.58 -18.45 27.69
C LEU A 89 -2.89 -17.07 28.28
N ALA A 90 -2.25 -16.01 27.77
CA ALA A 90 -2.57 -14.63 28.18
C ALA A 90 -3.99 -14.22 27.75
N ALA A 91 -4.47 -14.72 26.61
CA ALA A 91 -5.87 -14.53 26.19
C ALA A 91 -6.85 -15.26 27.10
N ILE A 92 -6.52 -16.49 27.54
CA ILE A 92 -7.31 -17.25 28.52
C ILE A 92 -7.31 -16.55 29.88
N LEU A 93 -6.16 -16.03 30.33
CA LEU A 93 -6.08 -15.23 31.55
C LEU A 93 -6.96 -13.97 31.44
N SER A 94 -7.02 -13.31 30.27
CA SER A 94 -7.93 -12.16 30.06
C SER A 94 -9.40 -12.54 30.23
N VAL A 95 -9.81 -13.73 29.75
CA VAL A 95 -11.16 -14.27 30.00
C VAL A 95 -11.34 -14.61 31.48
N GLY A 96 -10.33 -15.22 32.11
CA GLY A 96 -10.28 -15.59 33.51
C GLY A 96 -10.41 -14.41 34.48
N VAL A 97 -9.73 -13.29 34.21
CA VAL A 97 -9.84 -12.07 35.02
C VAL A 97 -11.25 -11.46 34.92
N SER A 98 -11.93 -11.63 33.78
CA SER A 98 -13.34 -11.27 33.65
C SER A 98 -14.28 -12.16 34.48
N MET A 99 -13.84 -13.37 34.88
CA MET A 99 -14.60 -14.28 35.75
C MET A 99 -14.63 -13.76 37.20
N VAL A 100 -13.52 -13.24 37.70
CA VAL A 100 -13.40 -12.71 39.07
C VAL A 100 -14.34 -11.53 39.29
N ALA A 101 -14.50 -10.66 38.28
CA ALA A 101 -15.41 -9.52 38.35
C ALA A 101 -16.90 -9.94 38.47
N THR A 102 -17.29 -11.07 37.87
CA THR A 102 -18.69 -11.54 37.93
C THR A 102 -19.07 -12.24 39.23
N VAL A 103 -18.10 -12.88 39.90
CA VAL A 103 -18.34 -13.56 41.19
C VAL A 103 -18.60 -12.56 42.31
N THR A 104 -17.98 -11.37 42.25
CA THR A 104 -18.21 -10.29 43.22
C THR A 104 -19.57 -9.60 43.08
N ASP A 105 -20.17 -9.60 41.88
CA ASP A 105 -21.50 -8.99 41.65
C ASP A 105 -22.66 -9.91 42.07
N ILE A 106 -22.48 -11.23 42.06
CA ILE A 106 -23.55 -12.21 42.38
C ILE A 106 -23.74 -12.39 43.90
N ARG A 107 -22.77 -12.01 44.75
CA ARG A 107 -22.87 -12.11 46.22
C ARG A 107 -23.62 -10.96 46.91
N ARG A 108 -24.42 -10.16 46.18
CA ARG A 108 -25.43 -9.28 46.80
C ARG A 108 -26.78 -10.02 46.82
N PRO A 109 -27.28 -10.49 47.98
CA PRO A 109 -28.65 -10.98 48.04
C PRO A 109 -29.60 -9.77 47.97
N GLN A 110 -30.45 -9.72 46.95
CA GLN A 110 -31.71 -9.02 47.05
C GLN A 110 -32.76 -10.01 47.56
N TYR A 111 -33.50 -9.58 48.58
CA TYR A 111 -34.61 -10.25 49.27
C TYR A 111 -34.26 -11.42 50.20
N GLY A 112 -34.70 -11.26 51.45
CA GLY A 112 -34.38 -12.16 52.57
C GLY A 112 -35.33 -13.33 52.70
N ILE A 113 -34.79 -14.47 53.11
CA ILE A 113 -35.44 -15.47 53.96
C ILE A 113 -34.34 -16.07 54.87
N ARG A 114 -34.68 -16.18 56.15
CA ARG A 114 -33.91 -16.76 57.25
C ARG A 114 -33.77 -18.28 57.05
N ASN A 115 -32.57 -18.85 57.14
CA ASN A 115 -32.34 -20.14 57.78
C ASN A 115 -30.84 -20.43 58.01
N ASN A 116 -30.59 -21.10 59.13
CA ASN A 116 -29.32 -21.22 59.85
C ASN A 116 -28.37 -22.28 59.29
N GLY A 117 -27.06 -22.06 59.50
CA GLY A 117 -26.06 -23.12 59.65
C GLY A 117 -25.03 -23.23 58.52
N THR A 118 -23.92 -22.49 58.62
CA THR A 118 -22.51 -22.98 58.64
C THR A 118 -21.52 -21.81 58.41
N SER A 119 -20.65 -21.60 59.41
CA SER A 119 -19.34 -20.91 59.46
C SER A 119 -19.03 -19.67 58.58
N PRO A 120 -18.59 -18.53 59.16
CA PRO A 120 -18.15 -17.35 58.42
C PRO A 120 -16.66 -17.45 58.05
N GLN A 121 -16.33 -17.48 56.76
CA GLN A 121 -14.98 -17.11 56.29
C GLN A 121 -14.94 -15.62 55.93
N ASN A 122 -13.98 -14.90 56.50
CA ASN A 122 -13.85 -13.44 56.50
C ASN A 122 -13.73 -12.81 55.08
N PRO A 123 -14.64 -11.89 54.68
CA PRO A 123 -14.61 -11.24 53.36
C PRO A 123 -13.43 -10.29 53.11
N SER A 124 -12.76 -9.78 54.16
CA SER A 124 -11.72 -8.74 54.01
C SER A 124 -10.38 -9.29 53.51
N MET A 125 -9.99 -10.50 53.92
CA MET A 125 -8.75 -11.14 53.45
C MET A 125 -8.83 -11.51 51.96
N GLN A 126 -10.00 -11.90 51.47
CA GLN A 126 -10.21 -12.23 50.05
C GLN A 126 -10.01 -10.99 49.15
N GLN A 127 -10.49 -9.81 49.58
CA GLN A 127 -10.40 -8.57 48.81
C GLN A 127 -8.97 -8.01 48.69
N ASP A 128 -8.11 -8.24 49.68
CA ASP A 128 -6.72 -7.81 49.64
C ASP A 128 -5.83 -8.76 48.82
N ILE A 129 -6.14 -10.05 48.83
CA ILE A 129 -5.51 -11.03 47.92
C ILE A 129 -5.87 -10.69 46.46
N ASP A 130 -7.11 -10.30 46.20
CA ASP A 130 -7.57 -9.85 44.89
C ASP A 130 -6.83 -8.62 44.36
N LYS A 131 -6.56 -7.62 45.21
CA LYS A 131 -5.80 -6.43 44.80
C LYS A 131 -4.35 -6.77 44.45
N LYS A 132 -3.68 -7.56 45.28
CA LYS A 132 -2.28 -7.99 45.04
C LYS A 132 -2.15 -8.82 43.76
N LEU A 133 -3.09 -9.74 43.51
CA LEU A 133 -3.08 -10.55 42.30
C LEU A 133 -3.29 -9.70 41.04
N LYS A 134 -4.25 -8.76 41.08
CA LYS A 134 -4.53 -7.83 39.97
C LYS A 134 -3.33 -6.96 39.63
N PHE A 135 -2.62 -6.43 40.62
CA PHE A 135 -1.42 -5.61 40.38
C PHE A 135 -0.22 -6.43 39.89
N SER A 136 -0.04 -7.65 40.40
CA SER A 136 1.00 -8.59 39.92
C SER A 136 0.81 -8.94 38.44
N ILE A 137 -0.44 -9.17 38.00
CA ILE A 137 -0.77 -9.43 36.59
C ILE A 137 -0.45 -8.21 35.71
N MET A 138 -0.79 -7.01 36.18
CA MET A 138 -0.54 -5.77 35.43
C MET A 138 0.95 -5.42 35.34
N ASP A 139 1.71 -5.61 36.42
CA ASP A 139 3.16 -5.44 36.44
C ASP A 139 3.84 -6.39 35.43
N GLU A 140 3.38 -7.65 35.35
CA GLU A 140 3.89 -8.65 34.40
C GLU A 140 3.56 -8.29 32.94
N LEU A 141 2.30 -7.91 32.65
CA LEU A 141 1.89 -7.50 31.30
C LEU A 141 2.63 -6.24 30.83
N ILE A 142 2.85 -5.28 31.72
CA ILE A 142 3.58 -4.04 31.41
C ILE A 142 5.09 -4.29 31.30
N TYR A 143 5.63 -5.23 32.08
CA TYR A 143 7.00 -5.70 31.90
C TYR A 143 7.19 -6.30 30.50
N LYS A 144 6.31 -7.24 30.08
CA LYS A 144 6.37 -7.85 28.74
C LYS A 144 6.18 -6.83 27.61
N LEU A 145 5.35 -5.80 27.80
CA LEU A 145 5.25 -4.67 26.86
C LEU A 145 6.53 -3.83 26.77
N SER A 146 7.29 -3.73 27.85
CA SER A 146 8.46 -2.84 27.94
C SER A 146 9.77 -3.50 27.51
N VAL A 147 9.87 -4.82 27.61
CA VAL A 147 11.10 -5.58 27.35
C VAL A 147 11.08 -6.28 25.99
N ASN A 148 9.91 -6.69 25.49
CA ASN A 148 9.85 -7.46 24.24
C ASN A 148 9.83 -6.55 23.02
N THR A 149 10.68 -6.89 22.04
CA THR A 149 10.78 -6.21 20.74
C THR A 149 9.81 -6.78 19.69
N ASP A 150 9.15 -7.90 19.99
CA ASP A 150 8.21 -8.56 19.09
C ASP A 150 6.85 -7.83 19.08
N ALA A 151 6.44 -7.39 17.89
CA ALA A 151 5.19 -6.68 17.65
C ALA A 151 3.94 -7.51 17.99
N THR A 152 4.00 -8.83 17.88
CA THR A 152 2.87 -9.73 18.15
C THR A 152 2.60 -9.81 19.66
N ILE A 153 3.65 -9.98 20.46
CA ILE A 153 3.60 -10.01 21.93
C ILE A 153 3.17 -8.64 22.46
N ALA A 154 3.74 -7.57 21.93
CA ALA A 154 3.36 -6.20 22.30
C ALA A 154 1.87 -5.93 21.99
N SER A 155 1.36 -6.37 20.83
CA SER A 155 -0.07 -6.25 20.50
C SER A 155 -0.97 -7.03 21.45
N ALA A 156 -0.61 -8.29 21.75
CA ALA A 156 -1.40 -9.15 22.63
C ALA A 156 -1.44 -8.59 24.07
N ALA A 157 -0.28 -8.23 24.62
CA ALA A 157 -0.19 -7.65 25.96
C ALA A 157 -0.92 -6.30 26.04
N THR A 158 -0.88 -5.48 24.98
CA THR A 158 -1.62 -4.20 24.92
C THR A 158 -3.12 -4.45 24.92
N LYS A 159 -3.60 -5.41 24.12
CA LYS A 159 -5.02 -5.79 24.08
C LYS A 159 -5.48 -6.34 25.43
N CYS A 160 -4.66 -7.11 26.13
CA CYS A 160 -4.96 -7.61 27.46
C CYS A 160 -5.07 -6.48 28.48
N VAL A 161 -4.10 -5.56 28.51
CA VAL A 161 -4.13 -4.37 29.39
C VAL A 161 -5.38 -3.53 29.11
N LEU A 162 -5.71 -3.27 27.84
CA LEU A 162 -6.91 -2.51 27.45
C LEU A 162 -8.20 -3.22 27.88
N LYS A 163 -8.33 -4.53 27.65
CA LYS A 163 -9.51 -5.30 28.11
C LYS A 163 -9.66 -5.28 29.62
N ILE A 164 -8.57 -5.37 30.38
CA ILE A 164 -8.61 -5.29 31.84
C ILE A 164 -9.07 -3.89 32.28
N CYS A 165 -8.57 -2.83 31.62
CA CYS A 165 -8.98 -1.45 31.86
C CYS A 165 -10.44 -1.17 31.50
N ASP A 166 -10.95 -1.78 30.41
CA ASP A 166 -12.36 -1.65 29.98
C ASP A 166 -13.31 -2.32 30.98
N ILE A 167 -12.92 -3.47 31.52
CA ILE A 167 -13.71 -4.22 32.50
C ILE A 167 -13.63 -3.57 33.89
N HIS A 168 -12.47 -3.03 34.28
CA HIS A 168 -12.24 -2.44 35.59
C HIS A 168 -11.65 -1.02 35.45
N LYS A 169 -12.54 -0.04 35.26
CA LYS A 169 -12.19 1.38 35.09
C LYS A 169 -11.20 1.94 36.14
N PRO A 170 -11.26 1.59 37.44
CA PRO A 170 -10.28 2.09 38.41
C PRO A 170 -8.84 1.62 38.16
N MET A 171 -8.63 0.63 37.28
CA MET A 171 -7.29 0.18 36.87
C MET A 171 -6.60 1.19 35.96
N ILE A 172 -7.36 2.02 35.23
CA ILE A 172 -6.82 3.05 34.33
C ILE A 172 -6.01 4.07 35.13
N ASP A 173 -6.55 4.55 36.24
CA ASP A 173 -5.89 5.53 37.10
C ASP A 173 -4.61 4.97 37.73
N VAL A 174 -4.61 3.67 38.08
CA VAL A 174 -3.42 2.98 38.60
C VAL A 174 -2.34 2.84 37.52
N VAL A 175 -2.70 2.48 36.30
CA VAL A 175 -1.74 2.38 35.18
C VAL A 175 -1.19 3.75 34.82
N CYS A 176 -2.05 4.76 34.71
CA CYS A 176 -1.65 6.13 34.39
C CYS A 176 -0.78 6.76 35.49
N SER A 177 -1.06 6.47 36.77
CA SER A 177 -0.30 7.03 37.89
C SER A 177 1.03 6.29 38.13
N ARG A 178 1.03 4.95 38.08
CA ARG A 178 2.20 4.12 38.42
C ARG A 178 3.24 4.06 37.31
N TYR A 179 2.85 4.19 36.04
CA TYR A 179 3.78 4.09 34.89
C TYR A 179 3.99 5.39 34.11
N LYS A 180 3.51 6.53 34.62
CA LYS A 180 3.64 7.88 34.02
C LYS A 180 5.07 8.21 33.56
N SER A 181 6.05 7.88 34.41
CA SER A 181 7.48 8.15 34.14
C SER A 181 8.02 7.36 32.95
N ARG A 182 7.55 6.13 32.73
CA ARG A 182 7.95 5.29 31.59
C ARG A 182 7.39 5.83 30.27
N PHE A 183 6.13 6.26 30.26
CA PHE A 183 5.52 6.88 29.07
C PHE A 183 6.18 8.21 28.71
N ALA A 184 6.49 9.05 29.71
CA ALA A 184 7.22 10.30 29.49
C ALA A 184 8.62 10.04 28.89
N ARG A 185 9.34 9.04 29.38
CA ARG A 185 10.67 8.67 28.85
C ARG A 185 10.58 8.18 27.41
N ALA A 186 9.61 7.31 27.09
CA ALA A 186 9.41 6.83 25.73
C ALA A 186 9.04 7.96 24.76
N ALA A 187 8.16 8.88 25.16
CA ALA A 187 7.81 10.05 24.38
C ALA A 187 9.03 10.94 24.10
N THR A 188 9.88 11.18 25.11
CA THR A 188 11.11 11.97 24.93
C THR A 188 12.06 11.31 23.93
N VAL A 189 12.26 9.99 23.98
CA VAL A 189 13.12 9.26 23.02
C VAL A 189 12.58 9.38 21.60
N ILE A 190 11.28 9.20 21.40
CA ILE A 190 10.66 9.34 20.07
C ILE A 190 10.83 10.78 19.56
N GLN A 191 10.59 11.76 20.43
CA GLN A 191 10.71 13.17 20.09
C GLN A 191 12.14 13.59 19.75
N THR A 192 13.15 13.13 20.50
CA THR A 192 14.56 13.46 20.22
C THR A 192 15.03 12.84 18.91
N ILE A 193 14.68 11.58 18.65
CA ILE A 193 14.97 10.91 17.36
C ILE A 193 14.31 11.67 16.20
N TRP A 194 13.04 12.05 16.34
CA TRP A 194 12.30 12.77 15.30
C TRP A 194 12.86 14.18 15.04
N ARG A 195 13.13 14.95 16.11
CA ARG A 195 13.76 16.29 15.99
C ARG A 195 15.13 16.18 15.30
N GLY A 196 15.93 15.17 15.65
CA GLY A 196 17.19 14.88 14.98
C GLY A 196 17.04 14.51 13.50
N PHE A 197 16.04 13.69 13.16
CA PHE A 197 15.72 13.33 11.77
C PHE A 197 15.37 14.57 10.93
N ILE A 198 14.50 15.45 11.44
CA ILE A 198 14.14 16.69 10.76
C ILE A 198 15.37 17.57 10.53
N ALA A 199 16.21 17.77 11.55
CA ALA A 199 17.41 18.59 11.46
C ALA A 199 18.39 18.06 10.39
N ARG A 200 18.67 16.75 10.39
CA ARG A 200 19.52 16.11 9.37
C ARG A 200 18.94 16.26 7.96
N LYS A 201 17.61 16.12 7.81
CA LYS A 201 16.93 16.30 6.51
C LYS A 201 17.04 17.75 6.02
N LYS A 202 16.98 18.74 6.91
CA LYS A 202 17.19 20.16 6.57
C LYS A 202 18.65 20.43 6.13
N LEU A 203 19.62 19.88 6.85
CA LEU A 203 21.05 19.97 6.50
C LEU A 203 21.35 19.32 5.14
N GLN A 204 20.80 18.14 4.87
CA GLN A 204 20.96 17.49 3.55
C GLN A 204 20.43 18.37 2.41
N LYS A 205 19.27 19.02 2.60
CA LYS A 205 18.73 19.97 1.62
C LYS A 205 19.68 21.16 1.42
N ALA A 206 20.23 21.72 2.49
CA ALA A 206 21.19 22.82 2.42
C ALA A 206 22.48 22.41 1.69
N ASN A 207 23.08 21.26 2.03
CA ASN A 207 24.28 20.74 1.36
C ASN A 207 24.04 20.51 -0.14
N LYS A 208 22.87 20.00 -0.52
CA LYS A 208 22.49 19.86 -1.92
C LYS A 208 22.38 21.20 -2.63
N ALA A 209 21.84 22.22 -1.96
CA ALA A 209 21.77 23.58 -2.50
C ALA A 209 23.16 24.19 -2.68
N PHE A 210 24.06 24.04 -1.70
CA PHE A 210 25.45 24.50 -1.81
C PHE A 210 26.21 23.80 -2.93
N SER A 211 26.07 22.47 -3.05
CA SER A 211 26.69 21.70 -4.14
C SER A 211 26.20 22.19 -5.51
N LYS A 212 24.90 22.46 -5.64
CA LYS A 212 24.33 23.02 -6.87
C LYS A 212 24.90 24.41 -7.15
N PHE A 213 24.97 25.28 -6.14
CA PHE A 213 25.54 26.62 -6.27
C PHE A 213 27.00 26.57 -6.74
N GLN A 214 27.85 25.79 -6.07
CA GLN A 214 29.26 25.61 -6.44
C GLN A 214 29.42 25.10 -7.87
N ASN A 215 28.63 24.10 -8.27
CA ASN A 215 28.65 23.57 -9.63
C ASN A 215 28.23 24.62 -10.67
N THR A 216 27.19 25.42 -10.36
CA THR A 216 26.76 26.51 -11.25
C THR A 216 27.81 27.61 -11.37
N TYR A 217 28.45 27.99 -10.26
CA TYR A 217 29.51 28.99 -10.24
C TYR A 217 30.72 28.51 -11.05
N ARG A 218 31.24 27.31 -10.76
CA ARG A 218 32.38 26.71 -11.51
C ARG A 218 32.06 26.54 -13.00
N ARG A 219 30.82 26.22 -13.36
CA ARG A 219 30.39 26.16 -14.76
C ARG A 219 30.39 27.54 -15.41
N LYS A 220 29.81 28.55 -14.76
CA LYS A 220 29.80 29.93 -15.27
C LYS A 220 31.20 30.47 -15.45
N GLN A 221 32.09 30.19 -14.50
CA GLN A 221 33.49 30.60 -14.56
C GLN A 221 34.20 30.04 -15.80
N ARG A 222 34.11 28.72 -16.04
CA ARG A 222 34.67 28.09 -17.26
C ARG A 222 34.11 28.66 -18.55
N ILE A 223 32.81 28.97 -18.59
CA ILE A 223 32.17 29.58 -19.77
C ILE A 223 32.73 30.98 -20.01
N MET A 224 32.89 31.79 -18.96
CA MET A 224 33.45 33.15 -19.08
C MET A 224 34.89 33.12 -19.57
N GLU A 225 35.72 32.23 -19.01
CA GLU A 225 37.11 32.02 -19.45
C GLU A 225 37.17 31.58 -20.91
N LYS A 226 36.36 30.60 -21.30
CA LYS A 226 36.29 30.14 -22.69
C LYS A 226 35.87 31.27 -23.65
N ARG A 227 34.89 32.08 -23.27
CA ARG A 227 34.48 33.26 -24.08
C ARG A 227 35.59 34.29 -24.23
N LYS A 228 36.36 34.54 -23.17
CA LYS A 228 37.53 35.44 -23.24
C LYS A 228 38.58 34.87 -24.19
N GLU A 229 38.82 33.56 -24.14
CA GLU A 229 39.78 32.91 -25.01
C GLU A 229 39.32 32.91 -26.48
N GLU A 230 38.05 32.57 -26.73
CA GLU A 230 37.43 32.65 -28.05
C GLU A 230 37.49 34.09 -28.62
N ALA A 231 37.30 35.11 -27.78
CA ALA A 231 37.42 36.51 -28.19
C ALA A 231 38.87 36.89 -28.57
N LYS A 232 39.87 36.44 -27.80
CA LYS A 232 41.28 36.65 -28.15
C LYS A 232 41.66 35.98 -29.46
N VAL A 233 41.29 34.71 -29.62
CA VAL A 233 41.52 33.95 -30.85
C VAL A 233 40.83 34.61 -32.04
N ALA A 234 39.61 35.11 -31.88
CA ALA A 234 38.89 35.82 -32.93
C ALA A 234 39.60 37.12 -33.34
N MET A 235 40.06 37.94 -32.38
CA MET A 235 40.82 39.15 -32.67
C MET A 235 42.14 38.85 -33.38
N GLU A 236 42.86 37.80 -32.95
CA GLU A 236 44.09 37.39 -33.61
C GLU A 236 43.86 36.89 -35.04
N LEU A 237 42.80 36.09 -35.24
CA LEU A 237 42.39 35.63 -36.55
C LEU A 237 42.04 36.81 -37.47
N GLU A 238 41.28 37.80 -36.97
CA GLU A 238 40.94 39.00 -37.75
C GLU A 238 42.20 39.77 -38.17
N ARG A 239 43.16 39.94 -37.27
CA ARG A 239 44.46 40.54 -37.58
C ARG A 239 45.20 39.75 -38.66
N ARG A 240 45.28 38.42 -38.54
CA ARG A 240 45.91 37.55 -39.54
C ARG A 240 45.23 37.65 -40.89
N LEU A 241 43.89 37.66 -40.93
CA LEU A 241 43.12 37.82 -42.16
C LEU A 241 43.36 39.19 -42.81
N LYS A 242 43.45 40.27 -42.03
CA LYS A 242 43.77 41.61 -42.54
C LYS A 242 45.16 41.66 -43.17
N LEU A 243 46.16 41.12 -42.49
CA LEU A 243 47.53 41.03 -43.03
C LEU A 243 47.60 40.16 -44.29
N ASN A 244 46.91 39.01 -44.28
CA ASN A 244 46.86 38.12 -45.43
C ASN A 244 46.18 38.79 -46.64
N ARG A 245 45.08 39.53 -46.43
CA ARG A 245 44.44 40.32 -47.48
C ARG A 245 45.40 41.36 -48.06
N GLN A 246 46.14 42.08 -47.22
CA GLN A 246 47.13 43.06 -47.68
C GLN A 246 48.25 42.39 -48.49
N LYS A 247 48.74 41.23 -48.03
CA LYS A 247 49.77 40.45 -48.72
C LYS A 247 49.28 39.98 -50.09
N ILE A 248 48.12 39.34 -50.17
CA ILE A 248 47.52 38.87 -51.43
C ILE A 248 47.30 40.04 -52.39
N MET A 249 46.80 41.18 -51.90
CA MET A 249 46.60 42.37 -52.73
C MET A 249 47.92 42.94 -53.27
N ARG A 250 48.99 42.90 -52.46
CA ARG A 250 50.33 43.32 -52.89
C ARG A 250 50.88 42.38 -53.95
N GLU A 251 50.90 41.08 -53.68
CA GLU A 251 51.37 40.05 -54.62
C GLU A 251 50.61 40.10 -55.95
N PHE A 252 49.30 40.35 -55.92
CA PHE A 252 48.49 40.53 -57.13
C PHE A 252 48.95 41.76 -57.93
N LYS A 253 49.13 42.91 -57.27
CA LYS A 253 49.60 44.14 -57.92
C LYS A 253 51.00 43.99 -58.49
N GLU A 254 51.91 43.36 -57.75
CA GLU A 254 53.28 43.08 -58.20
C GLU A 254 53.29 42.21 -59.46
N LYS A 255 52.49 41.13 -59.48
CA LYS A 255 52.35 40.28 -60.68
C LYS A 255 51.75 41.04 -61.85
N GLN A 256 50.75 41.88 -61.60
CA GLN A 256 50.12 42.70 -62.64
C GLN A 256 51.11 43.71 -63.23
N LEU A 257 51.89 44.40 -62.38
CA LEU A 257 52.94 45.32 -62.80
C LEU A 257 54.00 44.60 -63.63
N HIS A 258 54.52 43.49 -63.13
CA HIS A 258 55.53 42.70 -63.85
C HIS A 258 55.05 42.22 -65.24
N THR A 259 53.77 41.84 -65.33
CA THR A 259 53.18 41.44 -66.62
C THR A 259 53.10 42.63 -67.59
N ILE A 260 52.73 43.81 -67.09
CA ILE A 260 52.68 45.04 -67.89
C ILE A 260 54.09 45.48 -68.32
N GLU A 261 55.10 45.32 -67.46
CA GLU A 261 56.51 45.67 -67.76
C GLU A 261 57.09 44.86 -68.92
N ILE A 262 56.71 43.58 -69.07
CA ILE A 262 57.23 42.70 -70.13
C ILE A 262 56.41 42.81 -71.44
N LEU A 263 55.14 43.20 -71.36
CA LEU A 263 54.24 43.24 -72.52
C LEU A 263 54.56 44.42 -73.46
N PRO A 264 54.57 44.21 -74.79
CA PRO A 264 54.63 45.32 -75.74
C PRO A 264 53.43 46.26 -75.61
N ALA A 265 53.65 47.56 -75.74
CA ALA A 265 52.62 48.60 -75.53
C ALA A 265 51.30 48.35 -76.28
N ALA A 266 51.37 47.85 -77.53
CA ALA A 266 50.19 47.54 -78.34
C ALA A 266 49.28 46.43 -77.76
N HIS A 267 49.79 45.57 -76.87
CA HIS A 267 49.05 44.45 -76.29
C HIS A 267 48.53 44.71 -74.87
N VAL A 268 48.96 45.80 -74.23
CA VAL A 268 48.59 46.14 -72.85
C VAL A 268 47.08 46.38 -72.71
N GLU A 269 46.46 47.07 -73.66
CA GLU A 269 45.03 47.37 -73.63
C GLU A 269 44.16 46.10 -73.70
N LYS A 270 44.50 45.17 -74.59
CA LYS A 270 43.82 43.87 -74.73
C LYS A 270 43.92 43.04 -73.44
N TYR A 271 45.08 43.04 -72.79
CA TYR A 271 45.26 42.37 -71.50
C TYR A 271 44.38 42.98 -70.41
N MET A 272 44.35 44.32 -70.29
CA MET A 272 43.53 45.02 -69.30
C MET A 272 42.03 44.78 -69.50
N GLN A 273 41.56 44.74 -70.74
CA GLN A 273 40.16 44.40 -71.06
C GLN A 273 39.82 42.96 -70.64
N ASN A 274 40.72 42.00 -70.87
CA ASN A 274 40.51 40.61 -70.44
C ASN A 274 40.43 40.47 -68.91
N GLU A 275 41.31 41.16 -68.16
CA GLU A 275 41.26 41.18 -66.70
C GLU A 275 39.95 41.78 -66.17
N GLN A 276 39.45 42.85 -66.82
CA GLN A 276 38.14 43.43 -66.47
C GLN A 276 36.98 42.45 -66.72
N ILE A 277 37.00 41.73 -67.84
CA ILE A 277 36.00 40.70 -68.16
C ILE A 277 36.05 39.57 -67.11
N GLN A 278 37.25 39.08 -66.77
CA GLN A 278 37.40 38.04 -65.74
C GLN A 278 36.93 38.51 -64.36
N ALA A 279 37.24 39.75 -63.98
CA ALA A 279 36.73 40.35 -62.75
C ALA A 279 35.20 40.44 -62.74
N ALA A 280 34.59 40.89 -63.84
CA ALA A 280 33.14 40.97 -63.99
C ALA A 280 32.48 39.59 -63.86
N VAL A 281 33.01 38.56 -64.52
CA VAL A 281 32.51 37.18 -64.40
C VAL A 281 32.62 36.67 -62.96
N LYS A 282 33.71 36.98 -62.26
CA LYS A 282 33.92 36.58 -60.86
C LYS A 282 32.90 37.26 -59.93
N ILE A 283 32.66 38.56 -60.10
CA ILE A 283 31.66 39.32 -59.35
C ILE A 283 30.27 38.76 -59.60
N GLN A 284 29.90 38.55 -60.87
CA GLN A 284 28.60 37.97 -61.23
C GLN A 284 28.40 36.57 -60.65
N ARG A 285 29.43 35.72 -60.67
CA ARG A 285 29.39 34.38 -60.04
C ARG A 285 29.15 34.47 -58.54
N ILE A 286 29.88 35.34 -57.84
CA ILE A 286 29.72 35.54 -56.39
C ILE A 286 28.32 36.07 -56.06
N TRP A 287 27.82 37.02 -56.85
CA TRP A 287 26.48 37.60 -56.70
C TRP A 287 25.36 36.57 -56.91
N ARG A 288 25.43 35.79 -57.98
CA ARG A 288 24.50 34.66 -58.22
C ARG A 288 24.51 33.69 -57.04
N GLY A 289 25.68 33.37 -56.51
CA GLY A 289 25.82 32.52 -55.32
C GLY A 289 25.25 33.15 -54.04
N HIS A 290 25.44 34.45 -53.83
CA HIS A 290 24.85 35.19 -52.72
C HIS A 290 23.32 35.14 -52.77
N ASN A 291 22.72 35.41 -53.93
CA ASN A 291 21.27 35.39 -54.10
C ASN A 291 20.68 34.00 -53.86
N CYS A 292 21.34 32.94 -54.35
CA CYS A 292 20.92 31.56 -54.05
C CYS A 292 20.93 31.26 -52.55
N ARG A 293 21.99 31.67 -51.83
CA ARG A 293 22.08 31.47 -50.37
C ARG A 293 21.05 32.28 -49.62
N GLN A 294 20.80 33.52 -50.01
CA GLN A 294 19.80 34.39 -49.41
C GLN A 294 18.39 33.78 -49.53
N SER A 295 18.04 33.23 -50.70
CA SER A 295 16.77 32.50 -50.88
C SER A 295 16.67 31.26 -49.98
N ILE A 296 17.76 30.51 -49.81
CA ILE A 296 17.80 29.34 -48.92
C ILE A 296 17.66 29.76 -47.45
N ASP A 297 18.31 30.83 -47.03
CA ASP A 297 18.24 31.30 -45.65
C ASP A 297 16.83 31.80 -45.28
N GLN A 298 16.14 32.47 -46.22
CA GLN A 298 14.71 32.79 -46.06
C GLN A 298 13.86 31.52 -45.85
N ARG A 299 14.12 30.45 -46.64
CA ARG A 299 13.44 29.15 -46.46
C ARG A 299 13.76 28.50 -45.12
N LYS A 300 15.00 28.58 -44.63
CA LYS A 300 15.38 28.06 -43.31
C LYS A 300 14.64 28.76 -42.18
N VAL A 301 14.50 30.09 -42.23
CA VAL A 301 13.73 30.86 -41.24
C VAL A 301 12.27 30.39 -41.23
N LEU A 302 11.67 30.16 -42.41
CA LEU A 302 10.31 29.65 -42.52
C LEU A 302 10.16 28.24 -41.92
N ILE A 303 11.11 27.33 -42.20
CA ILE A 303 11.13 25.99 -41.59
C ILE A 303 11.27 26.08 -40.07
N GLN A 304 12.09 26.98 -39.54
CA GLN A 304 12.25 27.16 -38.10
C GLN A 304 10.94 27.64 -37.44
N ARG A 305 10.24 28.60 -38.07
CA ARG A 305 8.92 29.06 -37.63
C ARG A 305 7.90 27.92 -37.65
N TYR A 306 7.89 27.11 -38.72
CA TYR A 306 6.99 25.96 -38.83
C TYR A 306 7.27 24.90 -37.75
N LYS A 307 8.54 24.58 -37.50
CA LYS A 307 8.93 23.68 -36.40
C LYS A 307 8.50 24.22 -35.03
N ALA A 308 8.69 25.52 -34.79
CA ALA A 308 8.22 26.17 -33.56
C ALA A 308 6.69 26.09 -33.42
N ALA A 309 5.95 26.34 -34.51
CA ALA A 309 4.50 26.21 -34.53
C ALA A 309 4.05 24.77 -34.22
N ILE A 310 4.69 23.74 -34.78
CA ILE A 310 4.38 22.34 -34.46
C ILE A 310 4.60 22.05 -32.97
N ILE A 311 5.68 22.55 -32.37
CA ILE A 311 5.97 22.35 -30.94
C ILE A 311 4.87 22.99 -30.09
N LEU A 312 4.47 24.23 -30.41
CA LEU A 312 3.38 24.92 -29.73
C LEU A 312 2.06 24.16 -29.89
N GLN A 313 1.70 23.78 -31.12
CA GLN A 313 0.49 23.01 -31.41
C GLN A 313 0.46 21.68 -30.64
N ARG A 314 1.57 20.94 -30.60
CA ARG A 314 1.70 19.71 -29.79
C ARG A 314 1.53 20.00 -28.30
N GLY A 315 2.10 21.09 -27.80
CA GLY A 315 1.95 21.55 -26.42
C GLY A 315 0.49 21.85 -26.07
N VAL A 316 -0.19 22.63 -26.91
CA VAL A 316 -1.60 23.00 -26.74
C VAL A 316 -2.51 21.77 -26.81
N ARG A 317 -2.32 20.87 -27.78
CA ARG A 317 -3.09 19.62 -27.86
C ARG A 317 -2.95 18.77 -26.59
N LYS A 318 -1.73 18.59 -26.08
CA LYS A 318 -1.50 17.88 -24.81
C LYS A 318 -2.16 18.57 -23.62
N TRP A 319 -2.15 19.91 -23.58
CA TRP A 319 -2.81 20.67 -22.53
C TRP A 319 -4.34 20.52 -22.61
N LEU A 320 -4.93 20.65 -23.79
CA LEU A 320 -6.36 20.42 -24.02
C LEU A 320 -6.79 19.02 -23.59
N GLU A 321 -5.98 17.99 -23.89
CA GLU A 321 -6.26 16.62 -23.46
C GLU A 321 -6.23 16.48 -21.93
N LYS A 322 -5.26 17.12 -21.25
CA LYS A 322 -5.24 17.18 -19.78
C LYS A 322 -6.47 17.89 -19.21
N VAL A 323 -6.91 18.98 -19.84
CA VAL A 323 -8.12 19.71 -19.44
C VAL A 323 -9.35 18.83 -19.62
N ARG A 324 -9.47 18.11 -20.75
CA ARG A 324 -10.57 17.17 -21.03
C ARG A 324 -10.61 16.05 -19.99
N LYS A 325 -9.48 15.38 -19.74
CA LYS A 325 -9.35 14.35 -18.69
C LYS A 325 -9.70 14.87 -17.29
N LYS A 326 -9.38 16.14 -16.98
CA LYS A 326 -9.76 16.75 -15.70
C LYS A 326 -11.27 16.99 -15.61
N ARG A 327 -11.93 17.38 -16.70
CA ARG A 327 -13.39 17.49 -16.79
C ARG A 327 -14.06 16.11 -16.68
N GLU A 328 -13.56 15.11 -17.41
CA GLU A 328 -14.03 13.71 -17.35
C GLU A 328 -13.90 13.13 -15.93
N ARG A 329 -12.79 13.39 -15.21
CA ARG A 329 -12.61 12.98 -13.80
C ARG A 329 -13.67 13.50 -12.84
N PHE A 330 -14.32 14.62 -13.17
CA PHE A 330 -15.40 15.22 -12.37
C PHE A 330 -16.80 14.77 -12.83
N GLN A 331 -16.89 14.04 -13.96
CA GLN A 331 -18.12 13.41 -14.46
C GLN A 331 -18.27 11.97 -13.96
N PHE A 332 -17.96 11.71 -12.69
CA PHE A 332 -18.73 10.67 -12.01
C PHE A 332 -20.13 11.26 -11.84
N THR A 333 -21.04 10.93 -12.75
CA THR A 333 -22.45 11.28 -12.59
C THR A 333 -22.86 10.84 -11.19
N ILE A 334 -23.22 11.81 -10.34
CA ILE A 334 -23.70 11.55 -8.97
C ILE A 334 -24.88 10.56 -9.03
N LYS A 335 -25.61 10.58 -10.15
CA LYS A 335 -26.68 9.66 -10.48
C LYS A 335 -26.13 8.28 -10.89
N PRO A 336 -26.62 7.18 -10.28
CA PRO A 336 -26.39 5.84 -10.79
C PRO A 336 -26.81 5.70 -12.27
N PRO A 337 -26.06 4.95 -13.09
CA PRO A 337 -26.55 4.54 -14.40
C PRO A 337 -27.82 3.70 -14.22
N GLY A 338 -28.80 3.87 -15.10
CA GLY A 338 -30.07 3.12 -15.06
C GLY A 338 -31.23 3.76 -14.28
N LEU A 339 -31.07 4.97 -13.71
CA LEU A 339 -32.23 5.79 -13.29
C LEU A 339 -32.90 6.43 -14.52
N THR A 340 -33.52 5.63 -15.37
CA THR A 340 -34.53 6.09 -16.34
C THR A 340 -35.78 6.57 -15.60
N GLU A 341 -36.59 7.46 -16.20
CA GLU A 341 -37.80 7.98 -15.55
C GLU A 341 -38.77 6.86 -15.13
N ASN A 342 -38.92 5.82 -15.95
CA ASN A 342 -39.73 4.64 -15.61
C ASN A 342 -39.25 3.94 -14.34
N ARG A 343 -37.93 3.71 -14.22
CA ARG A 343 -37.33 3.09 -13.03
C ARG A 343 -37.44 3.98 -11.79
N ARG A 344 -37.42 5.31 -11.96
CA ARG A 344 -37.68 6.26 -10.87
C ARG A 344 -39.10 6.09 -10.34
N VAL A 345 -40.09 5.98 -11.22
CA VAL A 345 -41.50 5.77 -10.84
C VAL A 345 -41.68 4.43 -10.13
N GLU A 346 -41.09 3.34 -10.62
CA GLU A 346 -41.12 2.03 -9.94
C GLU A 346 -40.52 2.05 -8.53
N LEU A 347 -39.35 2.71 -8.37
CA LEU A 347 -38.72 2.85 -7.06
C LEU A 347 -39.56 3.71 -6.12
N GLN A 348 -40.17 4.78 -6.65
CA GLN A 348 -41.08 5.62 -5.90
C GLN A 348 -42.27 4.80 -5.39
N GLN A 349 -42.88 3.98 -6.27
CA GLN A 349 -43.98 3.07 -5.92
C GLN A 349 -43.59 2.08 -4.83
N LYS A 350 -42.42 1.44 -4.93
CA LYS A 350 -41.89 0.55 -3.88
C LYS A 350 -41.66 1.27 -2.55
N ILE A 351 -41.17 2.51 -2.59
CA ILE A 351 -40.96 3.31 -1.38
C ILE A 351 -42.30 3.66 -0.73
N THR A 352 -43.31 4.04 -1.52
CA THR A 352 -44.67 4.30 -0.99
C THR A 352 -45.28 3.05 -0.39
N GLN A 353 -45.23 1.92 -1.10
CA GLN A 353 -45.75 0.65 -0.60
C GLN A 353 -45.07 0.24 0.72
N TYR A 354 -43.74 0.32 0.78
CA TYR A 354 -43.01 0.01 2.02
C TYR A 354 -43.38 0.95 3.18
N ARG A 355 -43.67 2.23 2.91
CA ARG A 355 -44.10 3.20 3.93
C ARG A 355 -45.52 2.93 4.44
N GLU A 356 -46.41 2.46 3.56
CA GLU A 356 -47.76 2.04 3.93
C GLU A 356 -47.73 0.77 4.78
N GLU A 357 -46.87 -0.18 4.44
CA GLU A 357 -46.63 -1.41 5.21
C GLU A 357 -45.90 -1.15 6.53
N ASN A 358 -45.06 -0.10 6.61
CA ASN A 358 -44.26 0.25 7.78
C ASN A 358 -44.50 1.69 8.22
N PRO A 359 -45.66 1.99 8.85
CA PRO A 359 -45.95 3.32 9.36
C PRO A 359 -44.93 3.73 10.42
N PRO A 360 -44.49 5.01 10.43
CA PRO A 360 -43.45 5.49 11.34
C PRO A 360 -43.90 5.45 12.81
N GLN A 361 -43.31 4.56 13.60
CA GLN A 361 -43.55 4.42 15.05
C GLN A 361 -42.75 5.43 15.89
N TYR A 362 -42.68 6.69 15.48
CA TYR A 362 -41.92 7.71 16.22
C TYR A 362 -42.84 8.52 17.14
N SER A 363 -42.86 8.19 18.43
CA SER A 363 -43.71 8.88 19.40
C SER A 363 -43.04 10.10 20.05
N LYS A 364 -41.70 10.26 19.97
CA LYS A 364 -40.93 11.30 20.65
C LYS A 364 -39.87 11.94 19.74
N ARG A 365 -39.56 13.23 19.97
CA ARG A 365 -38.59 14.03 19.19
C ARG A 365 -37.17 13.44 19.19
N GLU A 366 -36.75 12.85 20.30
CA GLU A 366 -35.43 12.24 20.44
C GLU A 366 -35.22 11.04 19.50
N ASP A 367 -36.26 10.25 19.28
CA ASP A 367 -36.18 9.07 18.41
C ASP A 367 -36.11 9.48 16.93
N LEU A 368 -36.79 10.58 16.57
CA LEU A 368 -36.66 11.20 15.27
C LEU A 368 -35.22 11.70 15.02
N GLU A 369 -34.61 12.36 16.03
CA GLU A 369 -33.25 12.88 15.92
C GLU A 369 -32.21 11.76 15.74
N LYS A 370 -32.37 10.63 16.42
CA LYS A 370 -31.52 9.43 16.24
C LYS A 370 -31.61 8.89 14.81
N VAL A 371 -32.81 8.84 14.23
CA VAL A 371 -33.01 8.39 12.85
C VAL A 371 -32.39 9.37 11.86
N HIS A 372 -32.55 10.68 12.06
CA HIS A 372 -31.92 11.70 11.23
C HIS A 372 -30.38 11.61 11.28
N LYS A 373 -29.79 11.43 12.47
CA LYS A 373 -28.35 11.23 12.63
C LYS A 373 -27.88 9.96 11.92
N LYS A 374 -28.58 8.85 12.10
CA LYS A 374 -28.26 7.57 11.41
C LYS A 374 -28.35 7.70 9.89
N ALA A 375 -29.38 8.36 9.37
CA ALA A 375 -29.54 8.60 7.94
C ALA A 375 -28.43 9.52 7.39
N ALA A 376 -28.05 10.57 8.12
CA ALA A 376 -26.94 11.45 7.76
C ALA A 376 -25.61 10.69 7.74
N GLU A 377 -25.34 9.84 8.74
CA GLU A 377 -24.16 8.97 8.76
C GLU A 377 -24.13 8.00 7.58
N MET A 378 -25.26 7.35 7.25
CA MET A 378 -25.35 6.44 6.10
C MET A 378 -25.08 7.17 4.78
N LEU A 379 -25.64 8.36 4.60
CA LEU A 379 -25.43 9.21 3.44
C LEU A 379 -23.97 9.69 3.33
N GLN A 380 -23.35 10.03 4.45
CA GLN A 380 -21.94 10.42 4.48
C GLN A 380 -21.01 9.25 4.15
N ARG A 381 -21.28 8.06 4.67
CA ARG A 381 -20.55 6.83 4.28
C ARG A 381 -20.68 6.56 2.79
N HIS A 382 -21.89 6.71 2.24
CA HIS A 382 -22.12 6.58 0.81
C HIS A 382 -21.30 7.58 0.00
N TYR A 383 -21.31 8.88 0.32
CA TYR A 383 -20.50 9.88 -0.41
C TYR A 383 -18.99 9.61 -0.35
N VAL A 384 -18.48 9.16 0.80
CA VAL A 384 -17.05 8.82 0.95
C VAL A 384 -16.67 7.61 0.10
N THR A 385 -17.55 6.61 0.01
CA THR A 385 -17.29 5.36 -0.71
C THR A 385 -17.65 5.41 -2.20
N LEU A 386 -18.51 6.34 -2.60
CA LEU A 386 -19.11 6.45 -3.93
C LEU A 386 -18.06 6.43 -5.05
N LYS A 387 -16.95 7.16 -4.89
CA LYS A 387 -15.92 7.21 -5.92
C LYS A 387 -15.27 5.84 -6.14
N SER A 388 -14.87 5.17 -5.06
CA SER A 388 -14.22 3.86 -5.15
C SER A 388 -15.17 2.79 -5.70
N THR A 389 -16.43 2.81 -5.30
CA THR A 389 -17.43 1.86 -5.82
C THR A 389 -17.72 2.09 -7.29
N ARG A 390 -17.78 3.35 -7.76
CA ARG A 390 -17.95 3.68 -9.18
C ARG A 390 -16.75 3.31 -10.04
N GLU A 391 -15.52 3.53 -9.56
CA GLU A 391 -14.31 3.08 -10.25
C GLU A 391 -14.31 1.57 -10.44
N LYS A 392 -14.69 0.82 -9.39
CA LYS A 392 -14.85 -0.64 -9.49
C LYS A 392 -15.95 -1.06 -10.47
N HIS A 393 -17.08 -0.35 -10.47
CA HIS A 393 -18.19 -0.62 -11.39
C HIS A 393 -17.81 -0.37 -12.84
N ALA A 394 -17.22 0.80 -13.15
CA ALA A 394 -16.77 1.13 -14.49
C ALA A 394 -15.68 0.16 -14.98
N HIS A 395 -14.79 -0.27 -14.09
CA HIS A 395 -13.81 -1.31 -14.41
C HIS A 395 -14.48 -2.65 -14.74
N ARG A 396 -15.49 -3.05 -13.96
CA ARG A 396 -16.28 -4.26 -14.23
C ARG A 396 -17.03 -4.16 -15.56
N GLU A 397 -17.69 -3.05 -15.84
CA GLU A 397 -18.41 -2.82 -17.11
C GLU A 397 -17.46 -2.86 -18.30
N ALA A 398 -16.29 -2.23 -18.20
CA ALA A 398 -15.28 -2.29 -19.26
C ALA A 398 -14.75 -3.72 -19.47
N LEU A 399 -14.62 -4.50 -18.39
CA LEU A 399 -14.22 -5.90 -18.47
C LEU A 399 -15.32 -6.76 -19.08
N LEU A 400 -16.59 -6.54 -18.74
CA LEU A 400 -17.73 -7.20 -19.36
C LEU A 400 -17.79 -6.90 -20.86
N ALA A 401 -17.75 -5.62 -21.25
CA ALA A 401 -17.75 -5.23 -22.65
C ALA A 401 -16.57 -5.84 -23.43
N ARG A 402 -15.40 -5.96 -22.80
CA ARG A 402 -14.26 -6.66 -23.40
C ARG A 402 -14.53 -8.15 -23.56
N LEU A 403 -15.05 -8.81 -22.53
CA LEU A 403 -15.39 -10.23 -22.60
C LEU A 403 -16.45 -10.48 -23.68
N ASP A 404 -17.43 -9.60 -23.82
CA ASP A 404 -18.44 -9.66 -24.88
C ASP A 404 -17.76 -9.56 -26.26
N THR A 405 -16.87 -8.59 -26.47
CA THR A 405 -16.13 -8.48 -27.74
C THR A 405 -15.19 -9.66 -28.00
N ASP A 406 -14.51 -10.17 -26.96
CA ASP A 406 -13.62 -11.32 -27.09
C ASP A 406 -14.44 -12.60 -27.38
N SER A 407 -15.63 -12.73 -26.79
CA SER A 407 -16.56 -13.83 -27.04
C SER A 407 -17.16 -13.77 -28.44
N GLU A 408 -17.56 -12.59 -28.91
CA GLU A 408 -17.99 -12.38 -30.30
C GLU A 408 -16.87 -12.74 -31.27
N LEU A 409 -15.64 -12.30 -30.98
CA LEU A 409 -14.46 -12.60 -31.80
C LEU A 409 -14.21 -14.11 -31.89
N LEU A 410 -14.31 -14.84 -30.77
CA LEU A 410 -14.16 -16.30 -30.74
C LEU A 410 -15.32 -17.03 -31.43
N SER A 411 -16.54 -16.51 -31.33
CA SER A 411 -17.71 -17.09 -32.00
C SER A 411 -17.61 -17.01 -33.52
N LEU A 412 -16.90 -15.99 -34.04
CA LEU A 412 -16.67 -15.77 -35.45
C LEU A 412 -15.36 -16.41 -35.96
N ALA A 413 -14.72 -17.27 -35.15
CA ALA A 413 -13.45 -17.88 -35.52
C ALA A 413 -13.59 -18.80 -36.75
N PRO A 414 -12.79 -18.59 -37.81
CA PRO A 414 -12.82 -19.46 -38.97
C PRO A 414 -12.29 -20.85 -38.61
N PRO A 415 -12.80 -21.92 -39.26
CA PRO A 415 -12.23 -23.25 -39.08
C PRO A 415 -10.76 -23.25 -39.54
N LEU A 416 -9.93 -24.08 -38.90
CA LEU A 416 -8.47 -24.15 -39.13
C LEU A 416 -8.07 -24.34 -40.61
N LYS A 417 -8.96 -24.89 -41.43
CA LYS A 417 -8.74 -25.09 -42.87
C LYS A 417 -8.82 -23.80 -43.69
N ASP A 418 -9.57 -22.81 -43.21
CA ASP A 418 -9.88 -21.56 -43.92
C ASP A 418 -9.12 -20.34 -43.34
N ALA A 419 -8.28 -20.56 -42.32
CA ALA A 419 -7.55 -19.51 -41.64
C ALA A 419 -6.51 -18.84 -42.55
N ARG A 420 -6.59 -17.51 -42.68
CA ARG A 420 -5.64 -16.67 -43.42
C ARG A 420 -4.67 -15.98 -42.46
N GLU A 421 -3.58 -15.44 -42.98
CA GLU A 421 -2.58 -14.69 -42.19
C GLU A 421 -3.18 -13.51 -41.41
N LYS A 422 -4.23 -12.88 -41.96
CA LYS A 422 -4.99 -11.80 -41.30
C LYS A 422 -5.73 -12.27 -40.05
N ASP A 423 -6.20 -13.51 -40.04
CA ASP A 423 -6.90 -14.09 -38.88
C ASP A 423 -5.88 -14.36 -37.76
N ILE A 424 -4.66 -14.78 -38.10
CA ILE A 424 -3.57 -14.97 -37.14
C ILE A 424 -3.26 -13.66 -36.41
N GLU A 425 -3.20 -12.54 -37.13
CA GLU A 425 -3.00 -11.22 -36.51
C GLU A 425 -4.17 -10.84 -35.60
N MET A 426 -5.41 -11.12 -36.02
CA MET A 426 -6.63 -10.77 -35.29
C MET A 426 -6.79 -11.53 -33.96
N TYR A 427 -6.38 -12.81 -33.91
CA TYR A 427 -6.42 -13.63 -32.69
C TYR A 427 -5.12 -13.57 -31.87
N SER A 428 -4.12 -12.80 -32.30
CA SER A 428 -2.86 -12.63 -31.57
C SER A 428 -2.95 -11.51 -30.52
N SER A 429 -2.48 -11.78 -29.30
CA SER A 429 -2.39 -10.74 -28.28
C SER A 429 -1.11 -9.91 -28.45
N ASN A 430 -1.23 -8.59 -28.57
CA ASN A 430 -0.07 -7.68 -28.63
C ASN A 430 0.68 -7.52 -27.29
N LEU A 431 0.15 -8.09 -26.21
CA LEU A 431 0.74 -8.03 -24.87
C LEU A 431 1.73 -9.17 -24.68
N LEU A 432 3.02 -8.84 -24.56
CA LEU A 432 4.10 -9.81 -24.44
C LEU A 432 3.88 -10.87 -23.34
N PRO A 433 3.43 -10.55 -22.11
CA PRO A 433 3.24 -11.56 -21.06
C PRO A 433 2.16 -12.58 -21.39
N ILE A 434 1.10 -12.15 -22.07
CA ILE A 434 -0.03 -13.01 -22.47
C ILE A 434 0.42 -13.91 -23.62
N ALA A 435 1.10 -13.33 -24.61
CA ALA A 435 1.67 -14.08 -25.73
C ALA A 435 2.70 -15.11 -25.26
N THR A 436 3.55 -14.77 -24.27
CA THR A 436 4.52 -15.72 -23.69
C THR A 436 3.82 -16.84 -22.94
N LYS A 437 2.78 -16.54 -22.14
CA LYS A 437 2.02 -17.56 -21.43
C LYS A 437 1.27 -18.49 -22.39
N ALA A 438 0.58 -17.95 -23.38
CA ALA A 438 -0.09 -18.74 -24.41
C ALA A 438 0.90 -19.65 -25.16
N ARG A 439 2.12 -19.16 -25.44
CA ARG A 439 3.19 -19.96 -26.05
C ARG A 439 3.67 -21.07 -25.12
N THR A 440 3.88 -20.80 -23.83
CA THR A 440 4.30 -21.85 -22.88
C THR A 440 3.23 -22.92 -22.73
N ASP A 441 1.96 -22.51 -22.57
CA ASP A 441 0.83 -23.43 -22.43
C ASP A 441 0.65 -24.28 -23.70
N HIS A 442 0.85 -23.69 -24.88
CA HIS A 442 0.85 -24.44 -26.14
C HIS A 442 2.02 -25.45 -26.25
N ILE A 443 3.21 -25.07 -25.80
CA ILE A 443 4.36 -25.98 -25.76
C ILE A 443 4.11 -27.12 -24.78
N GLU A 444 3.51 -26.85 -23.63
CA GLU A 444 3.13 -27.86 -22.63
C GLU A 444 2.07 -28.82 -23.19
N THR A 445 1.01 -28.31 -23.81
CA THR A 445 -0.01 -29.15 -24.46
C THR A 445 0.57 -29.99 -25.59
N LEU A 446 1.45 -29.44 -26.44
CA LEU A 446 2.18 -30.24 -27.44
C LEU A 446 3.09 -31.29 -26.82
N ARG A 447 3.74 -30.96 -25.70
CA ARG A 447 4.59 -31.90 -24.96
C ARG A 447 3.76 -33.06 -24.41
N LEU A 448 2.57 -32.81 -23.86
CA LEU A 448 1.61 -33.82 -23.41
C LEU A 448 1.13 -34.71 -24.57
N LEU A 449 0.73 -34.10 -25.69
CA LEU A 449 0.28 -34.82 -26.88
C LEU A 449 1.38 -35.71 -27.50
N ARG A 450 2.64 -35.31 -27.39
CA ARG A 450 3.81 -36.08 -27.88
C ARG A 450 4.26 -37.19 -26.93
N GLN A 451 3.69 -37.28 -25.73
CA GLN A 451 4.04 -38.37 -24.83
C GLN A 451 3.54 -39.72 -25.37
N PRO A 452 4.27 -40.81 -25.11
CA PRO A 452 3.80 -42.16 -25.40
C PRO A 452 2.45 -42.44 -24.71
N TRP A 453 1.61 -43.25 -25.35
CA TRP A 453 0.24 -43.57 -24.88
C TRP A 453 0.20 -44.06 -23.41
N TRP A 454 1.22 -44.79 -22.95
CA TRP A 454 1.30 -45.30 -21.57
C TRP A 454 1.54 -44.21 -20.50
N LYS A 455 2.05 -43.03 -20.86
CA LYS A 455 2.10 -41.88 -19.93
C LYS A 455 0.78 -41.12 -19.88
N LYS A 456 0.04 -41.07 -20.99
CA LYS A 456 -1.28 -40.40 -21.05
C LYS A 456 -2.32 -41.11 -20.16
N LEU A 457 -2.24 -42.44 -20.07
CA LEU A 457 -3.07 -43.26 -19.18
C LEU A 457 -2.84 -42.99 -17.68
N ARG A 458 -1.70 -42.41 -17.29
CA ARG A 458 -1.38 -42.14 -15.88
C ARG A 458 -2.03 -40.86 -15.38
N ASP A 459 -2.26 -39.90 -16.27
CA ASP A 459 -2.97 -38.65 -15.96
C ASP A 459 -4.50 -38.92 -15.86
N ASP A 460 -5.06 -39.79 -16.71
CA ASP A 460 -6.49 -40.20 -16.62
C ASP A 460 -6.82 -40.95 -15.31
N LEU A 461 -5.83 -41.60 -14.67
CA LEU A 461 -5.99 -42.27 -13.38
C LEU A 461 -5.83 -41.33 -12.18
N GLN A 462 -5.18 -40.17 -12.35
CA GLN A 462 -5.08 -39.14 -11.30
C GLN A 462 -6.33 -38.28 -11.21
N ASP A 463 -7.11 -38.17 -12.29
CA ASP A 463 -8.41 -37.49 -12.28
C ASP A 463 -9.57 -38.39 -11.77
N GLN A 464 -9.33 -39.68 -11.50
CA GLN A 464 -10.31 -40.61 -10.91
C GLN A 464 -10.14 -40.84 -9.40
N GLU A 465 -8.98 -40.52 -8.81
CA GLU A 465 -8.83 -40.45 -7.35
C GLU A 465 -9.17 -39.03 -6.91
N TYR A 466 -10.44 -38.75 -6.59
CA TYR A 466 -10.97 -37.72 -5.67
C TYR A 466 -12.44 -37.34 -6.02
N GLU A 467 -13.32 -38.32 -6.20
CA GLU A 467 -14.73 -38.19 -5.82
C GLU A 467 -15.12 -39.41 -4.98
N GLU A 468 -14.60 -39.50 -3.76
CA GLU A 468 -15.31 -40.22 -2.70
C GLU A 468 -16.43 -39.29 -2.23
N GLU A 469 -17.63 -39.59 -2.71
CA GLU A 469 -18.90 -39.04 -2.27
C GLU A 469 -19.10 -39.32 -0.77
N ASP A 470 -18.86 -38.33 0.09
CA ASP A 470 -19.48 -38.29 1.42
C ASP A 470 -20.97 -37.96 1.25
N TYR A 471 -21.74 -39.00 0.90
CA TYR A 471 -23.19 -39.04 1.09
C TYR A 471 -23.50 -38.90 2.59
N ILE A 472 -23.93 -37.70 2.99
CA ILE A 472 -24.70 -37.52 4.21
C ILE A 472 -26.08 -38.11 3.96
N LEU A 473 -26.26 -39.37 4.36
CA LEU A 473 -27.56 -40.00 4.57
C LEU A 473 -28.21 -39.39 5.84
N PHE A 474 -29.31 -38.66 5.61
CA PHE A 474 -30.38 -38.23 6.54
C PHE A 474 -30.02 -37.59 7.88
#